data_AF-A0A0F9FDA2-F1
#
_entry.id   AF-A0A0F9FDA2-F1
#
_cell.length_a   1.000
_cell.length_b   1.000
_cell.length_c   1.000
_cell.angle_alpha   90.00
_cell.angle_beta   90.00
_cell.angle_gamma   90.00
#
_symmetry.space_group_name_H-M   'P 1'
#
loop_
_entity.id
_entity.type
_entity.pdbx_description
1 polymer ?
#
loop_
_entity_poly.entity_id
_entity_poly.type
_entity_poly.pdbx_seq_one_letter_code
_entity_poly.pdbx_strand_id
1 'polypeptide(L)'
;MGEIELVVNPLNKKNLDAVKVAGGGNVTGGSSSGDNNIAIYNGITGKIIKDGGKTIAEIEAQIPVSHTELGDIGSNTHAEIDSHIIDTNNPHSILASQVSIALGVGSPTVNTVQEYLDNTGSSGYFTGGELTDGGSGTIDVAAGEGFIRTTPDDNVELQSFKWDAVTALAIPDDTTRYVFVDDAGTISISASEFDEAQDKVMLGVVTDEAGAISHTFNLGVRLEESIGQLGRYTRRVDDVVRDKRKGGLIFGQSGDANRDITVTAGSLWWGRTEYPVAAFDTSGADTFDTYSAGGQEATGASQWPNTQYDNAGTLTTMINNRWAVLWWYIEPDGHIVMLYGRNQYVTEGQAEDEEQPASSIPNRLSSASVIASKFIFQKSDDVAIKIETAFGTPFTGSGVTDHGNLAGLSDDDHTQYVLRQPVADVVINNAESDFDFRFAATGATNALFIQGSDGFVGIGTDPYSGLHYQGDILYLTPAAGAES
;
A
#
# COMPACT_ATOMS: atom_id res chain seq x y z
N MET A 1 103.23 -77.58 96.68
CA MET A 1 101.95 -76.91 96.39
C MET A 1 102.29 -75.55 95.84
N GLY A 2 101.91 -75.33 94.59
CA GLY A 2 102.23 -74.12 93.83
C GLY A 2 101.02 -73.21 93.71
N GLU A 3 101.34 -71.94 93.66
CA GLU A 3 100.63 -70.75 93.20
C GLU A 3 101.76 -69.74 93.02
N ILE A 4 101.87 -68.87 92.01
CA ILE A 4 101.02 -68.37 90.94
C ILE A 4 102.03 -67.77 89.96
N GLU A 5 101.82 -67.90 88.66
CA GLU A 5 102.03 -66.76 87.75
C GLU A 5 101.46 -67.10 86.38
N LEU A 6 100.64 -66.20 85.81
CA LEU A 6 101.00 -65.65 84.52
C LEU A 6 100.21 -64.38 84.19
N VAL A 7 100.94 -63.53 83.47
CA VAL A 7 100.78 -62.10 83.19
C VAL A 7 99.85 -61.83 81.98
N VAL A 8 98.89 -60.91 82.20
CA VAL A 8 98.43 -59.74 81.38
C VAL A 8 97.99 -59.91 79.91
N ASN A 9 96.82 -59.34 79.54
CA ASN A 9 96.70 -58.27 78.52
C ASN A 9 95.31 -57.56 78.50
N PRO A 10 95.22 -56.22 78.60
CA PRO A 10 93.99 -55.46 78.41
C PRO A 10 93.90 -54.90 77.00
N LEU A 11 93.04 -55.43 76.12
CA LEU A 11 92.49 -54.78 74.92
C LEU A 11 91.56 -55.75 74.18
N ASN A 12 90.24 -55.54 74.26
CA ASN A 12 89.27 -55.66 73.14
C ASN A 12 87.80 -55.63 73.61
N LYS A 13 87.40 -54.47 74.15
CA LYS A 13 86.03 -53.96 74.00
C LYS A 13 85.81 -53.57 72.53
N LYS A 14 85.39 -54.50 71.66
CA LYS A 14 84.72 -54.15 70.39
C LYS A 14 84.08 -55.38 69.72
N ASN A 15 82.77 -55.28 69.51
CA ASN A 15 82.00 -55.90 68.41
C ASN A 15 81.57 -57.37 68.50
N LEU A 16 80.54 -57.70 69.27
CA LEU A 16 79.65 -58.87 69.05
C LEU A 16 78.60 -58.85 70.18
N ASP A 17 77.70 -57.87 70.24
CA ASP A 17 76.39 -58.00 69.61
C ASP A 17 75.97 -56.73 68.85
N ALA A 18 76.30 -56.70 67.57
CA ALA A 18 75.57 -55.91 66.60
C ALA A 18 74.26 -56.64 66.24
N VAL A 19 73.31 -55.88 65.69
CA VAL A 19 72.03 -56.31 65.07
C VAL A 19 70.79 -56.17 65.98
N LYS A 20 70.41 -54.91 66.25
CA LYS A 20 69.09 -54.47 65.79
C LYS A 20 69.28 -53.43 64.69
N VAL A 21 69.07 -53.93 63.48
CA VAL A 21 69.01 -53.22 62.22
C VAL A 21 68.06 -52.03 62.33
N ALA A 22 68.51 -50.93 61.75
CA ALA A 22 67.74 -49.77 61.37
C ALA A 22 66.41 -50.20 60.72
N GLY A 23 65.29 -49.82 61.33
CA GLY A 23 63.98 -50.12 60.80
C GLY A 23 62.95 -49.89 61.89
N GLY A 24 62.25 -48.77 61.79
CA GLY A 24 61.24 -48.39 62.76
C GLY A 24 61.60 -47.08 63.42
N GLY A 25 61.77 -46.03 62.61
CA GLY A 25 61.50 -44.66 63.04
C GLY A 25 60.01 -44.50 63.37
N ASN A 26 59.43 -45.40 64.15
CA ASN A 26 58.20 -45.14 64.86
C ASN A 26 58.61 -44.23 66.00
N VAL A 27 58.25 -42.96 65.85
CA VAL A 27 58.13 -42.07 66.97
C VAL A 27 57.16 -42.73 67.94
N THR A 28 57.67 -43.41 68.95
CA THR A 28 56.87 -43.80 70.10
C THR A 28 56.98 -42.61 71.05
N GLY A 29 55.92 -41.80 71.10
CA GLY A 29 55.76 -40.85 72.20
C GLY A 29 55.87 -41.63 73.50
N GLY A 30 56.50 -41.04 74.52
CA GLY A 30 56.50 -41.65 75.85
C GLY A 30 55.06 -41.99 76.23
N SER A 31 54.85 -43.09 76.96
CA SER A 31 53.52 -43.59 77.37
C SER A 31 52.68 -42.60 78.21
N SER A 32 53.17 -41.38 78.39
CA SER A 32 52.57 -40.21 79.02
C SER A 32 52.11 -39.11 78.04
N SER A 33 52.19 -39.31 76.72
CA SER A 33 51.72 -38.31 75.74
C SER A 33 50.18 -38.28 75.71
N GLY A 34 49.57 -37.62 76.68
CA GLY A 34 48.12 -37.47 76.82
C GLY A 34 47.50 -36.37 75.95
N ASP A 35 48.32 -35.46 75.41
CA ASP A 35 47.84 -34.13 75.03
C ASP A 35 47.48 -33.98 73.54
N ASN A 36 47.56 -35.02 72.71
CA ASN A 36 47.23 -35.00 71.26
C ASN A 36 47.89 -33.87 70.43
N ASN A 37 48.94 -33.24 70.97
CA ASN A 37 49.65 -32.15 70.32
C ASN A 37 50.53 -32.64 69.16
N ILE A 38 50.74 -31.79 68.15
CA ILE A 38 51.64 -32.10 67.03
C ILE A 38 53.10 -32.02 67.48
N ALA A 39 53.88 -33.09 67.23
CA ALA A 39 55.31 -33.09 67.49
C ALA A 39 56.09 -32.28 66.43
N ILE A 40 57.01 -31.41 66.86
CA ILE A 40 57.86 -30.64 65.95
C ILE A 40 59.09 -31.47 65.58
N TYR A 41 59.23 -31.78 64.29
CA TYR A 41 60.31 -32.56 63.70
C TYR A 41 61.40 -31.67 63.08
N ASN A 42 62.67 -32.06 63.25
CA ASN A 42 63.80 -31.45 62.55
C ASN A 42 64.07 -32.16 61.22
N GLY A 43 63.83 -31.48 60.10
CA GLY A 43 64.12 -31.99 58.76
C GLY A 43 65.59 -32.40 58.51
N ILE A 44 66.54 -31.79 59.22
CA ILE A 44 67.98 -31.99 59.02
C ILE A 44 68.51 -33.10 59.92
N THR A 45 68.02 -33.21 61.15
CA THR A 45 68.58 -34.16 62.14
C THR A 45 67.76 -35.43 62.31
N GLY A 46 66.56 -35.52 61.73
CA GLY A 46 65.73 -36.73 61.81
C GLY A 46 65.06 -36.94 63.17
N LYS A 47 65.13 -35.95 64.06
CA LYS A 47 64.67 -36.07 65.45
C LYS A 47 63.46 -35.19 65.71
N ILE A 48 62.58 -35.67 66.60
CA ILE A 48 61.58 -34.81 67.23
C ILE A 48 62.28 -33.97 68.29
N ILE A 49 62.04 -32.67 68.25
CA ILE A 49 62.77 -31.70 69.06
C ILE A 49 61.93 -31.28 70.28
N LYS A 50 60.60 -31.17 70.13
CA LYS A 50 59.70 -30.68 71.19
C LYS A 50 58.22 -30.91 70.86
N ASP A 51 57.38 -30.78 71.88
CA ASP A 51 55.93 -30.61 71.72
C ASP A 51 55.64 -29.27 71.00
N GLY A 52 54.76 -29.32 70.00
CA GLY A 52 54.27 -28.15 69.27
C GLY A 52 53.27 -27.30 70.04
N GLY A 53 52.73 -27.80 71.16
CA GLY A 53 51.87 -27.04 72.06
C GLY A 53 50.49 -26.67 71.48
N LYS A 54 50.11 -27.32 70.38
CA LYS A 54 48.77 -27.26 69.78
C LYS A 54 48.38 -28.64 69.27
N THR A 55 47.14 -29.01 69.54
CA THR A 55 46.46 -30.13 68.90
C THR A 55 46.14 -29.82 67.45
N ILE A 56 45.85 -30.85 66.66
CA ILE A 56 45.35 -30.69 65.28
C ILE A 56 44.07 -29.83 65.27
N ALA A 57 43.16 -30.07 66.22
CA ALA A 57 41.91 -29.31 66.34
C ALA A 57 42.13 -27.82 66.62
N GLU A 58 43.13 -27.46 67.44
CA GLU A 58 43.49 -26.06 67.70
C GLU A 58 44.14 -25.37 66.50
N ILE A 59 44.78 -26.12 65.60
CA ILE A 59 45.33 -25.58 64.35
C ILE A 59 44.22 -25.46 63.30
N GLU A 60 43.34 -26.44 63.17
CA GLU A 60 42.17 -26.38 62.27
C GLU A 60 41.24 -25.24 62.64
N ALA A 61 41.06 -24.95 63.93
CA ALA A 61 40.30 -23.78 64.40
C ALA A 61 40.96 -22.43 64.06
N GLN A 62 42.24 -22.42 63.68
CA GLN A 62 42.95 -21.22 63.20
C GLN A 62 42.93 -21.07 61.68
N ILE A 63 42.41 -22.06 60.94
CA ILE A 63 42.22 -21.96 59.50
C ILE A 63 40.93 -21.14 59.27
N PRO A 64 41.02 -19.98 58.62
CA PRO A 64 39.85 -19.18 58.32
C PRO A 64 38.86 -19.99 57.47
N VAL A 65 37.67 -20.24 58.01
CA VAL A 65 36.56 -20.89 57.27
C VAL A 65 35.58 -19.88 56.69
N SER A 66 35.64 -18.64 57.18
CA SER A 66 34.91 -17.50 56.63
C SER A 66 35.83 -16.69 55.73
N HIS A 67 35.33 -16.28 54.56
CA HIS A 67 36.10 -15.37 53.71
C HIS A 67 36.37 -14.04 54.41
N THR A 68 35.53 -13.62 55.37
CA THR A 68 35.66 -12.34 56.13
C THR A 68 37.00 -12.17 56.85
N GLU A 69 37.72 -13.27 57.05
CA GLU A 69 38.98 -13.35 57.79
C GLU A 69 40.22 -13.38 56.86
N LEU A 70 40.01 -13.32 55.54
CA LEU A 70 41.08 -13.30 54.53
C LEU A 70 41.44 -11.84 54.16
N GLY A 71 42.73 -11.55 53.97
CA GLY A 71 43.26 -10.18 53.87
C GLY A 71 42.98 -9.40 52.58
N ASP A 72 42.46 -10.04 51.53
CA ASP A 72 42.23 -9.44 50.20
C ASP A 72 40.87 -9.86 49.61
N ILE A 73 39.83 -9.86 50.43
CA ILE A 73 38.47 -10.18 49.96
C ILE A 73 37.71 -8.93 49.54
N GLY A 74 36.83 -9.10 48.56
CA GLY A 74 35.80 -8.11 48.28
C GLY A 74 34.87 -7.91 49.48
N SER A 75 34.14 -6.79 49.51
CA SER A 75 33.21 -6.44 50.59
C SER A 75 31.89 -7.23 50.57
N ASN A 76 31.62 -7.95 49.48
CA ASN A 76 30.35 -8.65 49.28
C ASN A 76 30.39 -10.02 49.96
N THR A 77 29.31 -10.34 50.66
CA THR A 77 29.08 -11.65 51.27
C THR A 77 28.79 -12.71 50.21
N HIS A 78 28.90 -14.00 50.57
CA HIS A 78 28.51 -15.09 49.68
C HIS A 78 27.04 -14.99 49.29
N ALA A 79 26.16 -14.57 50.19
CA ALA A 79 24.74 -14.40 49.89
C ALA A 79 24.49 -13.32 48.81
N GLU A 80 25.22 -12.20 48.87
CA GLU A 80 25.12 -11.13 47.85
C GLU A 80 25.71 -11.56 46.50
N ILE A 81 26.83 -12.29 46.51
CA ILE A 81 27.45 -12.84 45.31
C ILE A 81 26.53 -13.90 44.68
N ASP A 82 25.99 -14.82 45.48
CA ASP A 82 25.06 -15.86 45.01
C ASP A 82 23.78 -15.22 44.46
N SER A 83 23.25 -14.18 45.12
CA SER A 83 22.10 -13.43 44.62
C SER A 83 22.40 -12.76 43.27
N HIS A 84 23.59 -12.19 43.10
CA HIS A 84 23.99 -11.56 41.84
C HIS A 84 24.23 -12.59 40.72
N ILE A 85 24.80 -13.76 41.04
CA ILE A 85 25.04 -14.85 40.07
C ILE A 85 23.73 -15.52 39.63
N ILE A 86 22.74 -15.60 40.52
CA ILE A 86 21.42 -16.18 40.22
C ILE A 86 20.52 -15.19 39.49
N ASP A 87 20.80 -13.89 39.57
CA ASP A 87 20.02 -12.88 38.86
C ASP A 87 20.24 -12.97 37.34
N THR A 88 19.20 -13.41 36.63
CA THR A 88 19.18 -13.44 35.16
C THR A 88 18.50 -12.21 34.56
N ASN A 89 17.92 -11.34 35.38
CA ASN A 89 17.15 -10.17 34.97
C ASN A 89 17.99 -8.90 35.14
N ASN A 90 18.97 -8.75 34.24
CA ASN A 90 19.89 -7.62 34.22
C ASN A 90 20.74 -7.48 35.51
N PRO A 91 21.54 -8.52 35.87
CA PRO A 91 22.34 -8.55 37.09
C PRO A 91 23.32 -7.37 37.20
N HIS A 92 23.76 -6.85 36.07
CA HIS A 92 24.69 -5.72 35.97
C HIS A 92 24.00 -4.38 35.79
N SER A 93 22.66 -4.33 35.81
CA SER A 93 21.85 -3.12 35.67
C SER A 93 22.22 -2.30 34.42
N ILE A 94 22.60 -2.99 33.33
CA ILE A 94 22.96 -2.37 32.06
C ILE A 94 21.71 -1.75 31.45
N LEU A 95 21.76 -0.45 31.18
CA LEU A 95 20.68 0.28 30.52
C LEU A 95 20.80 0.17 29.00
N ALA A 96 19.68 0.34 28.28
CA ALA A 96 19.70 0.39 26.81
C ALA A 96 20.61 1.53 26.27
N SER A 97 20.74 2.61 27.04
CA SER A 97 21.65 3.73 26.76
C SER A 97 23.14 3.40 26.98
N GLN A 98 23.45 2.23 27.56
CA GLN A 98 24.83 1.76 27.74
C GLN A 98 25.21 0.65 26.75
N VAL A 99 24.24 0.15 26.00
CA VAL A 99 24.47 -0.85 24.95
C VAL A 99 24.72 -0.13 23.64
N SER A 100 25.96 -0.17 23.16
CA SER A 100 26.34 0.46 21.90
C SER A 100 25.93 -0.37 20.69
N ILE A 101 25.69 0.32 19.57
CA ILE A 101 25.51 -0.28 18.24
C ILE A 101 26.79 -0.14 17.42
N ALA A 102 26.96 -0.99 16.41
CA ALA A 102 28.12 -0.92 15.53
C ALA A 102 28.18 0.40 14.76
N LEU A 103 29.32 1.08 14.78
CA LEU A 103 29.51 2.37 14.13
C LEU A 103 30.18 2.21 12.77
N GLY A 104 29.72 3.00 11.80
CA GLY A 104 30.34 3.12 10.48
C GLY A 104 31.45 4.17 10.47
N VAL A 105 31.44 5.02 9.44
CA VAL A 105 32.38 6.14 9.31
C VAL A 105 31.87 7.38 10.05
N GLY A 106 32.78 8.14 10.66
CA GLY A 106 32.47 9.35 11.42
C GLY A 106 32.08 9.09 12.88
N SER A 107 31.57 10.12 13.55
CA SER A 107 31.07 10.07 14.94
C SER A 107 29.56 10.33 14.94
N PRO A 108 28.73 9.33 14.61
CA PRO A 108 27.28 9.50 14.60
C PRO A 108 26.74 9.78 16.01
N THR A 109 25.67 10.55 16.10
CA THR A 109 24.99 10.86 17.36
C THR A 109 24.24 9.65 17.90
N VAL A 110 23.52 8.92 17.03
CA VAL A 110 22.87 7.64 17.37
C VAL A 110 23.93 6.54 17.41
N ASN A 111 24.32 6.13 18.60
CA ASN A 111 25.37 5.14 18.85
C ASN A 111 24.99 4.09 19.92
N THR A 112 23.79 4.18 20.51
CA THR A 112 23.25 3.24 21.49
C THR A 112 21.92 2.64 21.06
N VAL A 113 21.50 1.56 21.73
CA VAL A 113 20.20 0.91 21.49
C VAL A 113 19.04 1.84 21.88
N GLN A 114 19.17 2.61 22.97
CA GLN A 114 18.14 3.59 23.37
C GLN A 114 17.94 4.64 22.27
N GLU A 115 19.02 5.27 21.80
CA GLU A 115 18.94 6.30 20.76
C GLU A 115 18.38 5.74 19.43
N TYR A 116 18.62 4.46 19.13
CA TYR A 116 18.01 3.82 17.97
C TYR A 116 16.49 3.72 18.11
N LEU A 117 15.99 3.33 19.28
CA LEU A 117 14.54 3.31 19.57
C LEU A 117 13.96 4.72 19.55
N ASP A 118 14.67 5.69 20.14
CA ASP A 118 14.24 7.08 20.17
C ASP A 118 14.09 7.64 18.74
N ASN A 119 15.00 7.30 17.83
CA ASN A 119 14.98 7.86 16.46
C ASN A 119 14.09 7.09 15.48
N THR A 120 13.72 5.84 15.77
CA THR A 120 12.94 5.00 14.83
C THR A 120 11.54 4.65 15.34
N GLY A 121 11.32 4.71 16.65
CA GLY A 121 10.03 4.47 17.27
C GLY A 121 9.08 5.66 17.10
N SER A 122 7.79 5.37 17.27
CA SER A 122 6.72 6.36 17.23
C SER A 122 5.92 6.29 18.53
N SER A 123 5.34 7.42 18.91
CA SER A 123 4.35 7.47 19.98
C SER A 123 3.06 6.78 19.53
N GLY A 124 2.41 6.09 20.45
CA GLY A 124 1.22 5.29 20.18
C GLY A 124 0.96 4.29 21.30
N TYR A 125 -0.05 3.45 21.14
CA TYR A 125 -0.45 2.50 22.17
C TYR A 125 -0.46 1.05 21.69
N PHE A 126 -0.35 0.13 22.64
CA PHE A 126 -0.43 -1.31 22.38
C PHE A 126 -1.82 -1.82 22.72
N THR A 127 -2.22 -1.65 23.98
CA THR A 127 -3.48 -2.15 24.53
C THR A 127 -4.21 -1.05 25.29
N GLY A 128 -5.53 -1.22 25.44
CA GLY A 128 -6.37 -0.29 26.19
C GLY A 128 -6.89 0.89 25.38
N GLY A 129 -7.37 1.92 26.08
CA GLY A 129 -7.96 3.11 25.46
C GLY A 129 -9.34 2.90 24.84
N GLU A 130 -9.94 1.72 25.04
CA GLU A 130 -11.30 1.38 24.58
C GLU A 130 -12.31 2.41 25.11
N LEU A 131 -13.14 2.94 24.21
CA LEU A 131 -14.13 3.98 24.51
C LEU A 131 -15.54 3.37 24.60
N THR A 132 -16.13 3.41 25.79
CA THR A 132 -17.49 2.91 26.02
C THR A 132 -18.41 4.00 26.55
N ASP A 133 -19.70 3.90 26.24
CA ASP A 133 -20.73 4.80 26.78
C ASP A 133 -20.88 4.58 28.30
N GLY A 134 -20.57 5.61 29.09
CA GLY A 134 -20.74 5.64 30.55
C GLY A 134 -22.16 6.07 30.96
N GLY A 135 -23.00 6.45 29.99
CA GLY A 135 -24.34 6.96 30.15
C GLY A 135 -24.37 8.46 30.44
N SER A 136 -25.53 9.08 30.22
CA SER A 136 -25.79 10.51 30.52
C SER A 136 -24.76 11.48 29.89
N GLY A 137 -24.40 11.27 28.63
CA GLY A 137 -23.44 12.12 27.90
C GLY A 137 -21.99 11.99 28.39
N THR A 138 -21.66 10.86 29.03
CA THR A 138 -20.31 10.58 29.51
C THR A 138 -19.72 9.34 28.86
N ILE A 139 -18.41 9.28 28.78
CA ILE A 139 -17.67 8.08 28.33
C ILE A 139 -16.79 7.51 29.44
N ASP A 140 -16.59 6.20 29.35
CA ASP A 140 -15.56 5.48 30.09
C ASP A 140 -14.41 5.15 29.13
N VAL A 141 -13.18 5.38 29.58
CA VAL A 141 -11.95 5.13 28.83
C VAL A 141 -11.14 4.10 29.60
N ALA A 142 -10.87 2.96 28.96
CA ALA A 142 -10.09 1.89 29.59
C ALA A 142 -8.62 2.29 29.81
N ALA A 143 -8.03 1.78 30.90
CA ALA A 143 -6.60 1.86 31.15
C ALA A 143 -5.82 1.22 29.99
N GLY A 144 -4.60 1.69 29.74
CA GLY A 144 -3.76 1.17 28.67
C GLY A 144 -2.30 1.56 28.82
N GLU A 145 -1.51 1.11 27.84
CA GLU A 145 -0.07 1.30 27.82
C GLU A 145 0.46 1.45 26.39
N GLY A 146 1.59 2.12 26.27
CA GLY A 146 2.14 2.51 24.98
C GLY A 146 3.55 3.08 25.06
N PHE A 147 3.97 3.72 23.97
CA PHE A 147 5.15 4.57 23.93
C PHE A 147 4.74 6.03 23.72
N ILE A 148 5.42 6.95 24.38
CA ILE A 148 5.18 8.39 24.25
C ILE A 148 6.47 9.18 24.48
N ARG A 149 6.52 10.41 24.00
CA ARG A 149 7.60 11.36 24.29
C ARG A 149 7.09 12.41 25.27
N THR A 150 7.99 13.00 26.05
CA THR A 150 7.62 14.03 27.05
C THR A 150 7.47 15.43 26.46
N THR A 151 7.86 15.61 25.20
CA THR A 151 7.69 16.85 24.44
C THR A 151 7.38 16.53 22.98
N PRO A 152 6.83 17.47 22.20
CA PRO A 152 6.58 17.31 20.78
C PRO A 152 7.88 17.46 19.95
N ASP A 153 8.91 16.68 20.30
CA ASP A 153 10.21 16.63 19.62
C ASP A 153 10.54 15.17 19.30
N ASP A 154 10.81 14.89 18.03
CA ASP A 154 11.13 13.56 17.51
C ASP A 154 12.43 12.96 18.07
N ASN A 155 13.30 13.77 18.67
CA ASN A 155 14.61 13.34 19.18
C ASN A 155 14.63 13.11 20.70
N VAL A 156 13.55 13.43 21.41
CA VAL A 156 13.46 13.18 22.85
C VAL A 156 13.24 11.71 23.12
N GLU A 157 13.77 11.20 24.23
CA GLU A 157 13.67 9.80 24.62
C GLU A 157 12.23 9.27 24.49
N LEU A 158 12.08 8.14 23.78
CA LEU A 158 10.81 7.45 23.66
C LEU A 158 10.62 6.56 24.89
N GLN A 159 9.58 6.85 25.66
CA GLN A 159 9.37 6.23 26.96
C GLN A 159 8.16 5.29 26.92
N SER A 160 8.29 4.16 27.61
CA SER A 160 7.11 3.34 27.95
C SER A 160 6.28 4.09 28.98
N PHE A 161 4.98 4.22 28.70
CA PHE A 161 4.04 4.87 29.59
C PHE A 161 2.76 4.03 29.73
N LYS A 162 2.04 4.31 30.81
CA LYS A 162 0.73 3.73 31.10
C LYS A 162 -0.20 4.83 31.59
N TRP A 163 -1.49 4.67 31.34
CA TRP A 163 -2.52 5.53 31.89
C TRP A 163 -3.59 4.70 32.59
N ASP A 164 -4.18 5.30 33.62
CA ASP A 164 -5.26 4.69 34.36
C ASP A 164 -6.60 4.91 33.65
N ALA A 165 -7.57 4.05 33.96
CA ALA A 165 -8.91 4.18 33.41
C ALA A 165 -9.60 5.44 33.95
N VAL A 166 -10.33 6.14 33.09
CA VAL A 166 -11.20 7.26 33.47
C VAL A 166 -12.64 6.85 33.27
N THR A 167 -13.47 7.10 34.27
CA THR A 167 -14.92 6.83 34.18
C THR A 167 -15.70 8.13 34.23
N ALA A 168 -16.87 8.14 33.59
CA ALA A 168 -17.78 9.26 33.53
C ALA A 168 -17.12 10.58 33.05
N LEU A 169 -16.27 10.50 32.00
CA LEU A 169 -15.71 11.67 31.34
C LEU A 169 -16.79 12.38 30.53
N ALA A 170 -17.17 13.58 30.96
CA ALA A 170 -18.26 14.34 30.35
C ALA A 170 -17.92 14.82 28.94
N ILE A 171 -18.83 14.56 28.00
CA ILE A 171 -18.78 15.07 26.64
C ILE A 171 -19.81 16.20 26.53
N PRO A 172 -19.44 17.39 26.01
CA PRO A 172 -20.42 18.45 25.84
C PRO A 172 -21.53 18.05 24.87
N ASP A 173 -22.78 18.35 25.24
CA ASP A 173 -23.98 18.05 24.46
C ASP A 173 -23.86 18.53 23.00
N ASP A 174 -24.35 17.72 22.07
CA ASP A 174 -24.37 18.01 20.63
C ASP A 174 -22.98 18.31 20.04
N THR A 175 -21.93 17.63 20.53
CA THR A 175 -20.56 17.79 20.03
C THR A 175 -19.87 16.47 19.69
N THR A 176 -18.98 16.55 18.69
CA THR A 176 -17.97 15.53 18.42
C THR A 176 -16.67 15.92 19.11
N ARG A 177 -16.07 14.99 19.85
CA ARG A 177 -14.80 15.17 20.57
C ARG A 177 -13.83 14.06 20.24
N TYR A 178 -12.55 14.42 20.20
CA TYR A 178 -11.43 13.51 20.07
C TYR A 178 -10.80 13.30 21.44
N VAL A 179 -10.56 12.05 21.79
CA VAL A 179 -10.03 11.65 23.09
C VAL A 179 -8.54 11.40 22.95
N PHE A 180 -7.75 12.01 23.83
CA PHE A 180 -6.29 11.92 23.84
C PHE A 180 -5.77 11.51 25.21
N VAL A 181 -4.57 10.94 25.23
CA VAL A 181 -3.77 10.76 26.44
C VAL A 181 -2.43 11.47 26.28
N ASP A 182 -2.02 12.22 27.30
CA ASP A 182 -0.72 12.91 27.34
C ASP A 182 0.40 12.09 28.00
N ASP A 183 1.61 12.61 28.02
CA ASP A 183 2.81 12.00 28.61
C ASP A 183 2.72 11.79 30.13
N ALA A 184 1.85 12.55 30.80
CA ALA A 184 1.53 12.35 32.22
C ALA A 184 0.49 11.23 32.45
N GLY A 185 -0.06 10.64 31.38
CA GLY A 185 -1.13 9.64 31.45
C GLY A 185 -2.51 10.25 31.70
N THR A 186 -2.68 11.55 31.46
CA THR A 186 -3.95 12.25 31.63
C THR A 186 -4.79 12.14 30.37
N ILE A 187 -6.03 11.67 30.53
CA ILE A 187 -7.00 11.64 29.43
C ILE A 187 -7.69 12.99 29.30
N SER A 188 -7.74 13.51 28.08
CA SER A 188 -8.35 14.79 27.73
C SER A 188 -9.20 14.70 26.47
N ILE A 189 -10.07 15.69 26.26
CA ILE A 189 -10.91 15.82 25.07
C ILE A 189 -10.56 17.09 24.28
N SER A 190 -10.60 17.02 22.95
CA SER A 190 -10.48 18.18 22.06
C SER A 190 -11.58 18.22 21.00
N ALA A 191 -11.81 19.41 20.44
CA ALA A 191 -12.64 19.61 19.24
C ALA A 191 -11.90 19.29 17.94
N SER A 192 -10.57 19.19 17.99
CA SER A 192 -9.67 19.06 16.85
C SER A 192 -9.06 17.67 16.81
N GLU A 193 -9.16 16.99 15.67
CA GLU A 193 -8.47 15.71 15.44
C GLU A 193 -6.95 15.89 15.30
N PHE A 194 -6.51 17.08 14.89
CA PHE A 194 -5.12 17.39 14.56
C PHE A 194 -4.28 17.82 15.76
N ASP A 195 -4.80 17.68 16.96
CA ASP A 195 -4.05 17.95 18.19
C ASP A 195 -3.15 16.77 18.59
N GLU A 196 -3.17 15.68 17.83
CA GLU A 196 -2.24 14.54 17.98
C GLU A 196 -0.78 15.01 17.79
N ALA A 197 0.09 14.60 18.70
CA ALA A 197 1.50 14.97 18.73
C ALA A 197 2.34 13.85 19.38
N GLN A 198 3.66 13.98 19.37
CA GLN A 198 4.57 12.99 19.94
C GLN A 198 4.38 12.82 21.46
N ASP A 199 3.89 13.86 22.15
CA ASP A 199 3.55 13.90 23.57
C ASP A 199 2.04 13.73 23.85
N LYS A 200 1.24 13.47 22.80
CA LYS A 200 -0.21 13.34 22.92
C LYS A 200 -0.77 12.35 21.92
N VAL A 201 -1.15 11.17 22.41
CA VAL A 201 -1.63 10.04 21.61
C VAL A 201 -3.15 10.07 21.51
N MET A 202 -3.70 9.96 20.29
CA MET A 202 -5.15 9.82 20.09
C MET A 202 -5.63 8.42 20.47
N LEU A 203 -6.76 8.33 21.17
CA LEU A 203 -7.43 7.07 21.54
C LEU A 203 -8.70 6.81 20.71
N GLY A 204 -9.36 7.87 20.27
CA GLY A 204 -10.61 7.74 19.52
C GLY A 204 -11.41 9.02 19.37
N VAL A 205 -12.62 8.85 18.84
CA VAL A 205 -13.61 9.90 18.64
C VAL A 205 -14.94 9.49 19.26
N VAL A 206 -15.64 10.46 19.83
CA VAL A 206 -16.96 10.31 20.41
C VAL A 206 -17.88 11.40 19.89
N THR A 207 -19.14 11.06 19.63
CA THR A 207 -20.19 12.01 19.31
C THR A 207 -21.33 11.89 20.31
N ASP A 208 -21.66 13.01 20.93
CA ASP A 208 -22.87 13.17 21.75
C ASP A 208 -23.98 13.84 20.93
N GLU A 209 -25.21 13.34 21.05
CA GLU A 209 -26.42 13.97 20.53
C GLU A 209 -27.47 14.06 21.64
N ALA A 210 -27.92 15.28 21.92
CA ALA A 210 -28.93 15.59 22.94
C ALA A 210 -28.62 15.05 24.35
N GLY A 211 -27.34 15.02 24.76
CA GLY A 211 -26.88 14.58 26.08
C GLY A 211 -26.80 13.06 26.23
N ALA A 212 -26.74 12.35 25.11
CA ALA A 212 -26.47 10.91 25.06
C ALA A 212 -25.39 10.59 24.01
N ILE A 213 -24.51 9.65 24.34
CA ILE A 213 -23.47 9.20 23.42
C ILE A 213 -24.11 8.43 22.26
N SER A 214 -23.98 8.97 21.04
CA SER A 214 -24.51 8.38 19.82
C SER A 214 -23.51 7.37 19.23
N HIS A 215 -22.23 7.76 19.21
CA HIS A 215 -21.15 6.95 18.61
C HIS A 215 -19.84 7.06 19.39
N THR A 216 -19.14 5.93 19.52
CA THR A 216 -17.73 5.87 19.94
C THR A 216 -16.95 5.05 18.93
N PHE A 217 -15.78 5.54 18.54
CA PHE A 217 -14.85 4.82 17.68
C PHE A 217 -13.44 4.95 18.23
N ASN A 218 -12.76 3.82 18.40
CA ASN A 218 -11.34 3.80 18.71
C ASN A 218 -10.51 4.13 17.46
N LEU A 219 -9.57 5.06 17.62
CA LEU A 219 -8.67 5.56 16.57
C LEU A 219 -7.23 5.66 17.13
N GLY A 220 -6.35 6.27 16.35
CA GLY A 220 -4.96 6.56 16.74
C GLY A 220 -3.95 5.49 16.34
N VAL A 221 -2.70 5.75 16.70
CA VAL A 221 -1.55 4.92 16.31
C VAL A 221 -1.45 3.69 17.22
N ARG A 222 -1.95 2.55 16.73
CA ARG A 222 -1.74 1.24 17.33
C ARG A 222 -0.38 0.68 16.91
N LEU A 223 0.51 0.49 17.87
CA LEU A 223 1.88 0.03 17.64
C LEU A 223 1.98 -1.51 17.52
N GLU A 224 0.99 -2.24 18.02
CA GLU A 224 0.92 -3.70 17.89
C GLU A 224 0.88 -4.12 16.43
N GLU A 225 1.92 -4.84 16.00
CA GLU A 225 2.07 -5.34 14.63
C GLU A 225 1.88 -4.25 13.56
N SER A 226 2.20 -2.98 13.88
CA SER A 226 1.88 -1.82 13.05
C SER A 226 2.34 -1.96 11.59
N ILE A 227 3.56 -2.47 11.39
CA ILE A 227 4.15 -2.74 10.07
C ILE A 227 3.37 -3.84 9.30
N GLY A 228 2.94 -4.88 10.00
CA GLY A 228 2.19 -5.98 9.42
C GLY A 228 0.75 -5.60 9.10
N GLN A 229 0.09 -4.86 10.00
CA GLN A 229 -1.24 -4.32 9.79
C GLN A 229 -1.28 -3.33 8.64
N LEU A 230 -0.29 -2.44 8.52
CA LEU A 230 -0.17 -1.55 7.36
C LEU A 230 -0.07 -2.35 6.05
N GLY A 231 0.75 -3.42 6.03
CA GLY A 231 0.86 -4.29 4.86
C GLY A 231 -0.46 -4.96 4.46
N ARG A 232 -1.29 -5.36 5.44
CA ARG A 232 -2.63 -5.92 5.18
C ARG A 232 -3.62 -4.84 4.77
N TYR A 233 -3.57 -3.67 5.39
CA TYR A 233 -4.39 -2.52 5.04
C TYR A 233 -4.20 -2.14 3.57
N THR A 234 -2.95 -1.93 3.13
CA THR A 234 -2.67 -1.57 1.73
C THR A 234 -3.23 -2.61 0.76
N ARG A 235 -3.11 -3.91 1.06
CA ARG A 235 -3.66 -4.98 0.19
C ARG A 235 -5.19 -5.08 0.18
N ARG A 236 -5.87 -4.52 1.18
CA ARG A 236 -7.34 -4.55 1.29
C ARG A 236 -7.98 -3.31 0.68
N VAL A 237 -7.28 -2.19 0.73
CA VAL A 237 -7.77 -0.90 0.23
C VAL A 237 -7.36 -0.68 -1.22
N ASP A 238 -6.13 -1.01 -1.58
CA ASP A 238 -5.61 -0.84 -2.93
C ASP A 238 -5.45 -2.19 -3.64
N ASP A 239 -5.78 -2.21 -4.92
CA ASP A 239 -5.53 -3.33 -5.83
C ASP A 239 -4.11 -3.25 -6.42
N VAL A 240 -3.82 -4.05 -7.44
CA VAL A 240 -2.60 -3.97 -8.24
C VAL A 240 -2.53 -2.59 -8.92
N VAL A 241 -1.46 -1.83 -8.66
CA VAL A 241 -1.26 -0.48 -9.20
C VAL A 241 0.07 -0.35 -9.93
N ARG A 242 0.12 0.49 -10.96
CA ARG A 242 1.37 0.83 -11.65
C ARG A 242 2.22 1.81 -10.84
N ASP A 243 3.54 1.66 -10.92
CA ASP A 243 4.47 2.69 -10.47
C ASP A 243 4.38 3.96 -11.33
N LYS A 244 3.65 4.95 -10.84
CA LYS A 244 3.44 6.24 -11.52
C LYS A 244 4.72 7.05 -11.67
N ARG A 245 5.70 6.90 -10.77
CA ARG A 245 6.94 7.71 -10.78
C ARG A 245 7.99 7.12 -11.71
N LYS A 246 8.16 5.80 -11.68
CA LYS A 246 9.08 5.08 -12.57
C LYS A 246 8.59 5.10 -14.02
N GLY A 247 7.27 5.14 -14.24
CA GLY A 247 6.70 5.15 -15.58
C GLY A 247 6.63 3.75 -16.20
N GLY A 248 6.77 3.64 -17.53
CA GLY A 248 6.75 2.34 -18.25
C GLY A 248 5.35 1.75 -18.49
N LEU A 249 5.25 0.49 -18.91
CA LEU A 249 3.97 -0.19 -19.19
C LEU A 249 3.08 0.51 -20.21
N ILE A 250 3.69 1.29 -21.11
CA ILE A 250 3.00 2.00 -22.18
C ILE A 250 2.86 1.08 -23.38
N PHE A 251 1.62 0.88 -23.83
CA PHE A 251 1.29 0.12 -25.03
C PHE A 251 1.53 0.92 -26.31
N GLY A 252 1.95 0.22 -27.34
CA GLY A 252 2.11 0.70 -28.71
C GLY A 252 1.99 -0.44 -29.72
N GLN A 253 2.38 -0.19 -30.96
CA GLN A 253 2.42 -1.19 -32.04
C GLN A 253 3.83 -1.30 -32.60
N SER A 254 4.27 -2.50 -32.92
CA SER A 254 5.60 -2.74 -33.51
C SER A 254 5.55 -2.46 -35.01
N GLY A 255 5.70 -1.20 -35.41
CA GLY A 255 5.72 -0.81 -36.83
C GLY A 255 4.32 -0.71 -37.46
N ASP A 256 4.30 -0.21 -38.70
CA ASP A 256 3.05 0.13 -39.38
C ASP A 256 2.46 -1.12 -40.09
N ALA A 257 1.27 -1.53 -39.66
CA ALA A 257 0.39 -2.54 -40.29
C ALA A 257 0.73 -4.04 -40.10
N ASN A 258 0.98 -4.48 -38.86
CA ASN A 258 1.18 -5.91 -38.56
C ASN A 258 0.35 -6.45 -37.37
N ARG A 259 -0.48 -5.62 -36.72
CA ARG A 259 -1.27 -5.98 -35.52
C ARG A 259 -0.46 -6.53 -34.35
N ASP A 260 0.84 -6.34 -34.36
CA ASP A 260 1.72 -6.74 -33.29
C ASP A 260 1.77 -5.60 -32.24
N ILE A 261 1.87 -5.94 -30.96
CA ILE A 261 1.87 -4.98 -29.86
C ILE A 261 3.24 -4.84 -29.23
N THR A 262 3.54 -3.64 -28.75
CA THR A 262 4.72 -3.36 -27.91
C THR A 262 4.29 -2.80 -26.57
N VAL A 263 4.98 -3.18 -25.49
CA VAL A 263 4.83 -2.59 -24.17
C VAL A 263 6.21 -2.28 -23.59
N THR A 264 6.39 -1.04 -23.13
CA THR A 264 7.62 -0.61 -22.46
C THR A 264 7.77 -1.27 -21.09
N ALA A 265 9.00 -1.59 -20.69
CA ALA A 265 9.28 -2.14 -19.36
C ALA A 265 8.83 -1.20 -18.23
N GLY A 266 8.41 -1.76 -17.09
CA GLY A 266 7.94 -1.00 -15.93
C GLY A 266 7.77 -1.85 -14.68
N SER A 267 7.06 -1.34 -13.68
CA SER A 267 6.77 -2.08 -12.44
C SER A 267 5.30 -1.94 -12.03
N LEU A 268 4.74 -3.04 -11.54
CA LEU A 268 3.48 -3.09 -10.81
C LEU A 268 3.77 -3.27 -9.31
N TRP A 269 2.86 -2.78 -8.49
CA TRP A 269 2.90 -2.89 -7.04
C TRP A 269 1.62 -3.56 -6.56
N TRP A 270 1.76 -4.54 -5.67
CA TRP A 270 0.63 -5.10 -4.94
C TRP A 270 0.96 -5.15 -3.45
N GLY A 271 0.33 -4.25 -2.69
CA GLY A 271 0.73 -3.98 -1.32
C GLY A 271 2.18 -3.48 -1.25
N ARG A 272 3.05 -4.24 -0.57
CA ARG A 272 4.47 -3.91 -0.38
C ARG A 272 5.41 -4.69 -1.31
N THR A 273 4.87 -5.43 -2.28
CA THR A 273 5.66 -6.26 -3.20
C THR A 273 5.72 -5.60 -4.57
N GLU A 274 6.93 -5.34 -5.06
CA GLU A 274 7.20 -4.86 -6.42
C GLU A 274 7.27 -6.05 -7.39
N TYR A 275 6.62 -5.90 -8.54
CA TYR A 275 6.61 -6.85 -9.65
C TYR A 275 7.18 -6.17 -10.90
N PRO A 276 8.46 -6.41 -11.24
CA PRO A 276 9.03 -5.87 -12.45
C PRO A 276 8.45 -6.59 -13.68
N VAL A 277 7.98 -5.82 -14.65
CA VAL A 277 7.48 -6.32 -15.94
C VAL A 277 8.48 -5.91 -17.02
N ALA A 278 8.99 -6.90 -17.75
CA ALA A 278 9.92 -6.68 -18.85
C ALA A 278 9.23 -5.95 -20.03
N ALA A 279 10.03 -5.44 -20.96
CA ALA A 279 9.48 -5.02 -22.24
C ALA A 279 8.86 -6.22 -22.96
N PHE A 280 7.80 -5.96 -23.71
CA PHE A 280 7.02 -6.98 -24.41
C PHE A 280 6.86 -6.57 -25.87
N ASP A 281 7.10 -7.47 -26.81
CA ASP A 281 6.98 -7.23 -28.25
C ASP A 281 6.56 -8.50 -29.00
N THR A 282 5.33 -8.50 -29.53
CA THR A 282 4.78 -9.68 -30.22
C THR A 282 5.22 -9.84 -31.66
N SER A 283 5.95 -8.88 -32.23
CA SER A 283 6.68 -9.11 -33.49
C SER A 283 7.86 -10.09 -33.28
N GLY A 284 8.28 -10.27 -32.03
CA GLY A 284 9.23 -11.25 -31.58
C GLY A 284 8.59 -12.58 -31.16
N ALA A 285 9.01 -13.08 -29.99
CA ALA A 285 8.53 -14.36 -29.44
C ALA A 285 7.42 -14.18 -28.40
N ASP A 286 7.13 -12.93 -28.00
CA ASP A 286 6.16 -12.67 -26.95
C ASP A 286 4.73 -12.91 -27.47
N THR A 287 3.86 -13.36 -26.57
CA THR A 287 2.48 -13.70 -26.91
C THR A 287 1.54 -13.33 -25.75
N PHE A 288 0.27 -13.12 -26.05
CA PHE A 288 -0.76 -12.77 -25.08
C PHE A 288 -1.97 -13.70 -25.18
N ASP A 289 -2.77 -13.72 -24.13
CA ASP A 289 -4.04 -14.45 -24.11
C ASP A 289 -5.20 -13.53 -24.50
N THR A 290 -6.22 -14.07 -25.18
CA THR A 290 -7.44 -13.33 -25.53
C THR A 290 -8.64 -13.90 -24.79
N TYR A 291 -9.52 -13.01 -24.33
CA TYR A 291 -10.71 -13.32 -23.56
C TYR A 291 -11.92 -12.55 -24.08
N SER A 292 -13.10 -13.15 -23.93
CA SER A 292 -14.41 -12.52 -24.08
C SER A 292 -15.20 -12.62 -22.77
N ALA A 293 -16.45 -12.17 -22.73
CA ALA A 293 -17.35 -12.44 -21.60
C ALA A 293 -17.64 -13.95 -21.43
N GLY A 294 -17.45 -14.75 -22.50
CA GLY A 294 -17.63 -16.19 -22.50
C GLY A 294 -16.47 -16.95 -21.87
N GLY A 295 -15.32 -16.30 -21.66
CA GLY A 295 -14.12 -16.89 -21.08
C GLY A 295 -12.89 -16.71 -21.97
N GLN A 296 -11.96 -17.65 -21.89
CA GLN A 296 -10.73 -17.63 -22.68
C GLN A 296 -11.01 -18.07 -24.12
N GLU A 297 -10.54 -17.29 -25.10
CA GLU A 297 -10.78 -17.52 -26.53
C GLU A 297 -9.53 -18.11 -27.22
N ALA A 298 -8.35 -17.57 -26.92
CA ALA A 298 -7.09 -18.10 -27.42
C ALA A 298 -5.95 -17.86 -26.43
N THR A 299 -4.99 -18.78 -26.43
CA THR A 299 -3.71 -18.64 -25.73
C THR A 299 -2.58 -18.40 -26.71
N GLY A 300 -1.61 -17.58 -26.35
CA GLY A 300 -0.39 -17.42 -27.14
C GLY A 300 -0.61 -16.73 -28.50
N ALA A 301 -1.51 -15.76 -28.56
CA ALA A 301 -1.69 -14.93 -29.74
C ALA A 301 -0.50 -13.96 -29.91
N SER A 302 -0.01 -13.80 -31.13
CA SER A 302 1.01 -12.81 -31.48
C SER A 302 0.41 -11.55 -32.11
N GLN A 303 -0.84 -11.62 -32.60
CA GLN A 303 -1.50 -10.52 -33.30
C GLN A 303 -2.89 -10.28 -32.73
N TRP A 304 -3.25 -9.01 -32.54
CA TRP A 304 -4.59 -8.67 -32.06
C TRP A 304 -5.64 -8.88 -33.17
N PRO A 305 -6.88 -9.25 -32.80
CA PRO A 305 -7.93 -9.59 -33.75
C PRO A 305 -8.58 -8.32 -34.33
N ASN A 306 -8.71 -8.25 -35.67
CA ASN A 306 -9.27 -7.07 -36.34
C ASN A 306 -10.61 -7.33 -37.06
N THR A 307 -11.27 -8.46 -36.85
CA THR A 307 -12.51 -8.82 -37.56
C THR A 307 -13.69 -9.19 -36.65
N GLN A 308 -13.47 -9.27 -35.33
CA GLN A 308 -14.44 -9.79 -34.39
C GLN A 308 -14.59 -8.87 -33.18
N TYR A 309 -15.78 -8.88 -32.60
CA TYR A 309 -16.09 -8.28 -31.30
C TYR A 309 -16.85 -9.31 -30.46
N ASP A 310 -16.96 -9.07 -29.15
CA ASP A 310 -17.73 -9.94 -28.27
C ASP A 310 -19.20 -9.50 -28.22
N ASN A 311 -20.10 -10.39 -28.65
CA ASN A 311 -21.53 -10.20 -28.52
C ASN A 311 -22.07 -11.07 -27.38
N ALA A 312 -22.07 -10.53 -26.17
CA ALA A 312 -22.60 -11.18 -24.96
C ALA A 312 -21.99 -12.56 -24.67
N GLY A 313 -20.68 -12.71 -24.84
CA GLY A 313 -19.91 -13.93 -24.58
C GLY A 313 -19.73 -14.83 -25.79
N THR A 314 -19.97 -14.32 -27.00
CA THR A 314 -19.78 -15.04 -28.25
C THR A 314 -19.09 -14.14 -29.27
N LEU A 315 -17.93 -14.57 -29.78
CA LEU A 315 -17.21 -13.84 -30.82
C LEU A 315 -18.01 -13.79 -32.11
N THR A 316 -18.34 -12.56 -32.53
CA THR A 316 -19.13 -12.29 -33.72
C THR A 316 -18.31 -11.48 -34.72
N THR A 317 -18.36 -11.88 -35.99
CA THR A 317 -17.70 -11.11 -37.06
C THR A 317 -18.35 -9.73 -37.21
N MET A 318 -17.52 -8.69 -37.23
CA MET A 318 -17.96 -7.32 -37.41
C MET A 318 -18.55 -7.09 -38.81
N ILE A 319 -19.42 -6.10 -38.94
CA ILE A 319 -19.90 -5.59 -40.22
C ILE A 319 -18.83 -4.66 -40.80
N ASN A 320 -18.74 -4.56 -42.13
CA ASN A 320 -17.78 -3.65 -42.77
C ASN A 320 -18.03 -2.20 -42.35
N ASN A 321 -16.95 -1.41 -42.28
CA ASN A 321 -16.98 -0.01 -41.85
C ASN A 321 -17.59 0.17 -40.44
N ARG A 322 -17.20 -0.70 -39.51
CA ARG A 322 -17.55 -0.61 -38.09
C ARG A 322 -16.30 -0.61 -37.23
N TRP A 323 -16.40 0.06 -36.09
CA TRP A 323 -15.33 0.20 -35.11
C TRP A 323 -15.59 -0.70 -33.90
N ALA A 324 -14.54 -1.22 -33.28
CA ALA A 324 -14.63 -1.99 -32.04
C ALA A 324 -13.45 -1.67 -31.12
N VAL A 325 -13.56 -2.14 -29.89
CA VAL A 325 -12.62 -1.86 -28.80
C VAL A 325 -11.93 -3.15 -28.36
N LEU A 326 -10.65 -3.06 -28.01
CA LEU A 326 -9.92 -4.09 -27.28
C LEU A 326 -9.36 -3.51 -25.97
N TRP A 327 -9.61 -4.19 -24.87
CA TRP A 327 -9.15 -3.82 -23.54
C TRP A 327 -7.92 -4.62 -23.16
N TRP A 328 -6.86 -3.95 -22.73
CA TRP A 328 -5.59 -4.59 -22.40
C TRP A 328 -5.30 -4.50 -20.91
N TYR A 329 -4.96 -5.66 -20.34
CA TYR A 329 -4.63 -5.84 -18.94
C TYR A 329 -3.20 -6.37 -18.79
N ILE A 330 -2.55 -5.98 -17.70
CA ILE A 330 -1.24 -6.51 -17.30
C ILE A 330 -1.39 -7.19 -15.93
N GLU A 331 -0.84 -8.38 -15.81
CA GLU A 331 -0.79 -9.15 -14.55
C GLU A 331 0.58 -8.98 -13.86
N PRO A 332 0.66 -9.13 -12.51
CA PRO A 332 1.91 -9.00 -11.76
C PRO A 332 3.04 -9.95 -12.19
N ASP A 333 2.73 -11.06 -12.86
CA ASP A 333 3.74 -11.99 -13.38
C ASP A 333 4.25 -11.59 -14.78
N GLY A 334 3.77 -10.48 -15.32
CA GLY A 334 4.17 -9.93 -16.62
C GLY A 334 3.35 -10.44 -17.80
N HIS A 335 2.33 -11.28 -17.58
CA HIS A 335 1.43 -11.68 -18.66
C HIS A 335 0.58 -10.49 -19.11
N ILE A 336 0.38 -10.43 -20.43
CA ILE A 336 -0.53 -9.49 -21.07
C ILE A 336 -1.78 -10.25 -21.50
N VAL A 337 -2.93 -9.68 -21.20
CA VAL A 337 -4.22 -10.26 -21.55
C VAL A 337 -5.09 -9.23 -22.25
N MET A 338 -5.72 -9.66 -23.33
CA MET A 338 -6.65 -8.87 -24.13
C MET A 338 -8.08 -9.32 -23.85
N LEU A 339 -9.00 -8.37 -23.64
CA LEU A 339 -10.43 -8.61 -23.50
C LEU A 339 -11.17 -7.91 -24.65
N TYR A 340 -12.00 -8.65 -25.39
CA TYR A 340 -12.81 -8.10 -26.48
C TYR A 340 -13.83 -7.07 -25.94
N GLY A 341 -13.99 -5.97 -26.68
CA GLY A 341 -15.08 -5.01 -26.48
C GLY A 341 -16.44 -5.61 -26.79
N ARG A 342 -17.50 -5.01 -26.24
CA ARG A 342 -18.84 -5.60 -26.16
C ARG A 342 -19.75 -5.28 -27.33
N ASN A 343 -19.33 -4.40 -28.22
CA ASN A 343 -20.14 -4.00 -29.36
C ASN A 343 -19.28 -3.57 -30.55
N GLN A 344 -19.96 -3.26 -31.64
CA GLN A 344 -19.41 -2.61 -32.81
C GLN A 344 -20.18 -1.31 -33.09
N TYR A 345 -19.48 -0.27 -33.53
CA TYR A 345 -20.02 1.09 -33.62
C TYR A 345 -19.98 1.65 -35.04
N VAL A 346 -20.84 2.63 -35.34
CA VAL A 346 -20.92 3.29 -36.65
C VAL A 346 -19.84 4.35 -36.81
N THR A 347 -19.32 4.88 -35.72
CA THR A 347 -18.28 5.93 -35.73
C THR A 347 -17.19 5.60 -34.71
N GLU A 348 -16.01 6.19 -34.90
CA GLU A 348 -14.90 6.08 -33.94
C GLU A 348 -15.28 6.64 -32.56
N GLY A 349 -15.93 7.82 -32.51
CA GLY A 349 -16.32 8.44 -31.24
C GLY A 349 -17.27 7.58 -30.41
N GLN A 350 -18.19 6.84 -31.04
CA GLN A 350 -19.04 5.88 -30.32
C GLN A 350 -18.25 4.71 -29.72
N ALA A 351 -17.15 4.30 -30.37
CA ALA A 351 -16.26 3.28 -29.81
C ALA A 351 -15.39 3.84 -28.69
N GLU A 352 -15.03 5.12 -28.74
CA GLU A 352 -14.32 5.79 -27.64
C GLU A 352 -15.17 5.83 -26.36
N ASP A 353 -16.48 5.99 -26.49
CA ASP A 353 -17.44 6.03 -25.38
C ASP A 353 -17.74 4.64 -24.77
N GLU A 354 -17.19 3.54 -25.33
CA GLU A 354 -17.31 2.24 -24.69
C GLU A 354 -16.56 2.25 -23.35
N GLU A 355 -17.31 2.05 -22.26
CA GLU A 355 -16.76 1.89 -20.93
C GLU A 355 -16.16 0.50 -20.72
N GLN A 356 -15.21 0.40 -19.77
CA GLN A 356 -14.65 -0.89 -19.39
C GLN A 356 -15.78 -1.85 -18.98
N PRO A 357 -15.83 -3.10 -19.49
CA PRO A 357 -16.97 -3.98 -19.26
C PRO A 357 -17.02 -4.55 -17.83
N ALA A 358 -17.52 -3.77 -16.86
CA ALA A 358 -17.44 -4.07 -15.42
C ALA A 358 -18.20 -5.35 -14.98
N SER A 359 -19.28 -5.74 -15.66
CA SER A 359 -20.20 -6.81 -15.21
C SER A 359 -19.90 -8.22 -15.74
N SER A 360 -18.81 -8.40 -16.49
CA SER A 360 -18.47 -9.68 -17.16
C SER A 360 -16.98 -9.85 -17.39
N ILE A 361 -16.16 -9.23 -16.52
CA ILE A 361 -14.71 -9.42 -16.53
C ILE A 361 -14.43 -10.85 -16.03
N PRO A 362 -13.68 -11.67 -16.79
CA PRO A 362 -13.25 -12.98 -16.30
C PRO A 362 -12.54 -12.89 -14.94
N ASN A 363 -12.78 -13.84 -14.04
CA ASN A 363 -12.25 -13.82 -12.67
C ASN A 363 -10.73 -13.58 -12.59
N ARG A 364 -9.98 -14.10 -13.57
CA ARG A 364 -8.53 -13.88 -13.70
C ARG A 364 -8.18 -12.38 -13.73
N LEU A 365 -8.90 -11.61 -14.53
CA LEU A 365 -8.68 -10.18 -14.72
C LEU A 365 -9.24 -9.34 -13.58
N SER A 366 -10.35 -9.76 -12.95
CA SER A 366 -10.95 -9.02 -11.85
C SER A 366 -10.21 -9.13 -10.51
N SER A 367 -9.26 -10.06 -10.37
CA SER A 367 -8.63 -10.37 -9.07
C SER A 367 -7.12 -10.15 -9.02
N ALA A 368 -6.43 -10.13 -10.15
CA ALA A 368 -4.97 -10.06 -10.19
C ALA A 368 -4.44 -9.34 -11.44
N SER A 369 -5.13 -8.31 -11.92
CA SER A 369 -4.68 -7.55 -13.08
C SER A 369 -5.00 -6.07 -12.97
N VAL A 370 -4.28 -5.26 -13.73
CA VAL A 370 -4.58 -3.84 -13.89
C VAL A 370 -4.90 -3.54 -15.35
N ILE A 371 -5.93 -2.74 -15.59
CA ILE A 371 -6.21 -2.20 -16.92
C ILE A 371 -5.08 -1.23 -17.31
N ALA A 372 -4.54 -1.40 -18.51
CA ALA A 372 -3.38 -0.64 -18.97
C ALA A 372 -3.67 0.18 -20.24
N SER A 373 -4.47 -0.34 -21.16
CA SER A 373 -4.75 0.35 -22.42
C SER A 373 -6.10 -0.05 -23.05
N LYS A 374 -6.62 0.83 -23.91
CA LYS A 374 -7.78 0.63 -24.78
C LYS A 374 -7.36 0.88 -26.23
N PHE A 375 -7.54 -0.12 -27.09
CA PHE A 375 -7.28 0.00 -28.53
C PHE A 375 -8.61 0.15 -29.26
N ILE A 376 -8.67 1.07 -30.23
CA ILE A 376 -9.82 1.26 -31.11
C ILE A 376 -9.36 1.00 -32.54
N PHE A 377 -10.10 0.14 -33.25
CA PHE A 377 -9.78 -0.24 -34.62
C PHE A 377 -11.06 -0.32 -35.46
N GLN A 378 -10.92 -0.09 -36.77
CA GLN A 378 -11.97 -0.39 -37.73
C GLN A 378 -11.78 -1.81 -38.28
N LYS A 379 -12.89 -2.49 -38.60
CA LYS A 379 -12.84 -3.85 -39.14
C LYS A 379 -11.84 -3.96 -40.30
N SER A 380 -10.95 -4.95 -40.20
CA SER A 380 -9.94 -5.33 -41.18
C SER A 380 -8.78 -4.35 -41.35
N ASP A 381 -8.67 -3.32 -40.52
CA ASP A 381 -7.46 -2.51 -40.43
C ASP A 381 -6.37 -3.26 -39.63
N ASP A 382 -5.12 -3.13 -40.06
CA ASP A 382 -3.97 -3.76 -39.42
C ASP A 382 -3.26 -2.85 -38.39
N VAL A 383 -3.80 -1.65 -38.20
CA VAL A 383 -3.32 -0.62 -37.28
C VAL A 383 -4.48 -0.16 -36.42
N ALA A 384 -4.23 0.06 -35.13
CA ALA A 384 -5.26 0.65 -34.27
C ALA A 384 -5.30 2.16 -34.55
N ILE A 385 -6.49 2.68 -34.79
CA ILE A 385 -6.71 4.10 -35.07
C ILE A 385 -6.37 4.92 -33.83
N LYS A 386 -6.69 4.39 -32.64
CA LYS A 386 -6.40 5.04 -31.36
C LYS A 386 -5.93 4.04 -30.32
N ILE A 387 -4.89 4.43 -29.58
CA ILE A 387 -4.37 3.70 -28.43
C ILE A 387 -4.42 4.64 -27.25
N GLU A 388 -5.31 4.37 -26.30
CA GLU A 388 -5.45 5.15 -25.09
C GLU A 388 -4.82 4.40 -23.92
N THR A 389 -4.15 5.11 -23.02
CA THR A 389 -3.62 4.52 -21.79
C THR A 389 -4.61 4.72 -20.65
N ALA A 390 -4.79 3.69 -19.82
CA ALA A 390 -5.57 3.79 -18.59
C ALA A 390 -4.83 4.56 -17.48
N PHE A 391 -3.55 4.89 -17.70
CA PHE A 391 -2.70 5.50 -16.69
C PHE A 391 -2.67 7.03 -16.82
N GLY A 392 -3.17 7.73 -15.80
CA GLY A 392 -3.04 9.18 -15.65
C GLY A 392 -4.29 9.94 -16.04
N THR A 393 -4.67 9.92 -17.31
CA THR A 393 -5.93 10.52 -17.80
C THR A 393 -6.95 9.41 -18.05
N PRO A 394 -8.17 9.48 -17.48
CA PRO A 394 -9.24 8.55 -17.84
C PRO A 394 -9.53 8.64 -19.35
N PHE A 395 -10.09 7.57 -19.92
CA PHE A 395 -10.51 7.52 -21.32
C PHE A 395 -11.54 8.61 -21.58
N THR A 396 -11.11 9.76 -22.12
CA THR A 396 -12.00 10.85 -22.50
C THR A 396 -12.32 10.74 -23.98
N GLY A 397 -13.60 10.56 -24.32
CA GLY A 397 -14.08 10.66 -25.70
C GLY A 397 -13.64 11.98 -26.31
N SER A 398 -13.12 11.91 -27.53
CA SER A 398 -12.78 13.08 -28.33
C SER A 398 -14.07 13.85 -28.58
N GLY A 399 -14.11 15.12 -28.16
CA GLY A 399 -15.24 15.99 -28.48
C GLY A 399 -15.49 15.95 -29.99
N VAL A 400 -16.75 15.80 -30.40
CA VAL A 400 -17.11 15.66 -31.80
C VAL A 400 -16.58 16.85 -32.61
N THR A 401 -15.53 16.62 -33.40
CA THR A 401 -14.83 17.66 -34.19
C THR A 401 -15.39 17.82 -35.60
N ASP A 402 -16.16 16.83 -36.07
CA ASP A 402 -16.90 16.88 -37.32
C ASP A 402 -18.39 16.65 -37.08
N HIS A 403 -19.24 17.45 -37.73
CA HIS A 403 -20.69 17.39 -37.54
C HIS A 403 -21.26 16.03 -37.93
N GLY A 404 -20.63 15.33 -38.89
CA GLY A 404 -21.02 13.98 -39.32
C GLY A 404 -20.95 12.90 -38.24
N ASN A 405 -20.26 13.16 -37.12
CA ASN A 405 -20.09 12.22 -36.02
C ASN A 405 -21.17 12.36 -34.92
N LEU A 406 -22.09 13.32 -35.05
CA LEU A 406 -23.24 13.45 -34.13
C LEU A 406 -24.36 12.47 -34.52
N ALA A 407 -24.96 11.80 -33.53
CA ALA A 407 -26.19 11.04 -33.75
C ALA A 407 -27.37 12.01 -33.94
N GLY A 408 -28.39 11.61 -34.73
CA GLY A 408 -29.60 12.42 -34.92
C GLY A 408 -29.53 13.51 -36.01
N LEU A 409 -28.50 13.53 -36.87
CA LEU A 409 -28.39 14.50 -37.99
C LEU A 409 -29.54 14.40 -39.02
N SER A 410 -30.23 13.26 -39.04
CA SER A 410 -31.41 13.02 -39.87
C SER A 410 -32.71 13.43 -39.20
N ASP A 411 -32.66 13.79 -37.92
CA ASP A 411 -33.85 14.12 -37.15
C ASP A 411 -34.27 15.53 -37.56
N ASP A 412 -35.45 15.65 -38.16
CA ASP A 412 -36.04 16.95 -38.48
C ASP A 412 -36.74 17.49 -37.22
N ASP A 413 -35.92 17.80 -36.21
CA ASP A 413 -36.35 18.40 -34.94
C ASP A 413 -36.51 19.93 -35.02
N HIS A 414 -36.17 20.50 -36.18
CA HIS A 414 -36.35 21.90 -36.51
C HIS A 414 -37.49 22.07 -37.51
N THR A 415 -38.74 22.04 -37.02
CA THR A 415 -39.99 22.23 -37.80
C THR A 415 -40.05 23.54 -38.60
N GLN A 416 -39.05 24.42 -38.47
CA GLN A 416 -38.92 25.68 -39.19
C GLN A 416 -38.35 25.50 -40.61
N TYR A 417 -37.69 24.38 -40.94
CA TYR A 417 -37.04 24.20 -42.24
C TYR A 417 -37.54 22.95 -42.94
N VAL A 418 -38.47 23.10 -43.90
CA VAL A 418 -38.78 22.03 -44.86
C VAL A 418 -37.51 21.74 -45.66
N LEU A 419 -37.04 20.49 -45.61
CA LEU A 419 -35.93 19.97 -46.41
C LEU A 419 -36.14 20.34 -47.89
N ARG A 420 -35.40 21.36 -48.36
CA ARG A 420 -35.49 21.82 -49.75
C ARG A 420 -34.78 20.82 -50.65
N GLN A 421 -35.55 19.89 -51.21
CA GLN A 421 -35.09 19.00 -52.27
C GLN A 421 -34.58 19.85 -53.46
N PRO A 422 -33.37 19.59 -54.01
CA PRO A 422 -32.87 20.35 -55.14
C PRO A 422 -33.52 19.80 -56.42
N VAL A 423 -34.75 20.22 -56.67
CA VAL A 423 -35.34 20.15 -58.00
C VAL A 423 -35.31 21.55 -58.58
N ALA A 424 -34.87 21.65 -59.83
CA ALA A 424 -34.57 22.90 -60.53
C ALA A 424 -35.78 23.83 -60.72
N ASP A 425 -36.97 23.43 -60.28
CA ASP A 425 -38.21 24.18 -60.41
C ASP A 425 -38.89 24.36 -59.03
N VAL A 426 -39.24 25.59 -58.70
CA VAL A 426 -40.09 25.91 -57.53
C VAL A 426 -41.54 25.68 -57.95
N VAL A 427 -42.06 24.50 -57.63
CA VAL A 427 -43.47 24.15 -57.83
C VAL A 427 -44.25 24.50 -56.56
N ILE A 428 -45.03 25.59 -56.60
CA ILE A 428 -45.96 25.97 -55.53
C ILE A 428 -47.31 25.37 -55.88
N ASN A 429 -47.54 24.14 -55.44
CA ASN A 429 -48.80 23.43 -55.56
C ASN A 429 -48.86 22.53 -54.32
N ASN A 430 -49.69 22.90 -53.36
CA ASN A 430 -50.16 21.98 -52.33
C ASN A 430 -51.63 21.70 -52.66
N ALA A 431 -52.00 20.43 -52.75
CA ALA A 431 -53.30 19.99 -53.25
C ALA A 431 -54.50 20.43 -52.40
N GLU A 432 -54.29 21.05 -51.22
CA GLU A 432 -55.39 21.41 -50.31
C GLU A 432 -55.31 22.82 -49.70
N SER A 433 -54.49 23.74 -50.22
CA SER A 433 -54.61 25.16 -49.83
C SER A 433 -53.98 26.09 -50.88
N ASP A 434 -54.83 26.92 -51.51
CA ASP A 434 -54.41 27.91 -52.50
C ASP A 434 -53.49 28.96 -51.86
N PHE A 435 -52.27 29.10 -52.38
CA PHE A 435 -51.36 30.17 -52.00
C PHE A 435 -51.26 31.20 -53.13
N ASP A 436 -51.57 32.46 -52.84
CA ASP A 436 -51.38 33.58 -53.77
C ASP A 436 -49.89 33.76 -54.10
N PHE A 437 -49.52 33.72 -55.38
CA PHE A 437 -48.18 34.13 -55.83
C PHE A 437 -48.19 35.63 -56.13
N ARG A 438 -47.51 36.44 -55.30
CA ARG A 438 -47.45 37.91 -55.44
C ARG A 438 -46.03 38.37 -55.75
N PHE A 439 -45.86 39.08 -56.87
CA PHE A 439 -44.66 39.86 -57.14
C PHE A 439 -44.93 41.32 -56.76
N ALA A 440 -44.31 41.80 -55.67
CA ALA A 440 -44.40 43.19 -55.25
C ALA A 440 -43.19 43.98 -55.76
N ALA A 441 -43.43 45.10 -56.43
CA ALA A 441 -42.41 46.11 -56.70
C ALA A 441 -42.59 47.29 -55.75
N THR A 442 -41.51 47.97 -55.35
CA THR A 442 -41.57 49.15 -54.47
C THR A 442 -42.47 50.22 -55.09
N GLY A 443 -43.63 50.47 -54.46
CA GLY A 443 -44.60 51.48 -54.88
C GLY A 443 -45.79 50.98 -55.71
N ALA A 444 -45.89 49.67 -56.01
CA ALA A 444 -47.07 49.10 -56.67
C ALA A 444 -47.39 47.71 -56.08
N THR A 445 -48.41 47.65 -55.24
CA THR A 445 -48.75 46.48 -54.42
C THR A 445 -49.19 45.25 -55.23
N ASN A 446 -49.55 45.41 -56.52
CA ASN A 446 -50.11 44.35 -57.37
C ASN A 446 -49.49 44.35 -58.79
N ALA A 447 -48.17 44.19 -58.92
CA ALA A 447 -47.51 44.21 -60.25
C ALA A 447 -47.83 42.97 -61.09
N LEU A 448 -47.91 41.79 -60.46
CA LEU A 448 -48.39 40.53 -61.05
C LEU A 448 -49.07 39.71 -59.95
N PHE A 449 -50.33 39.33 -60.17
CA PHE A 449 -51.14 38.55 -59.25
C PHE A 449 -51.74 37.34 -59.98
N ILE A 450 -51.45 36.14 -59.50
CA ILE A 450 -52.07 34.90 -59.98
C ILE A 450 -52.90 34.35 -58.82
N GLN A 451 -54.22 34.32 -59.00
CA GLN A 451 -55.13 33.84 -57.98
C GLN A 451 -55.24 32.32 -58.07
N GLY A 452 -54.77 31.62 -57.04
CA GLY A 452 -54.73 30.16 -57.02
C GLY A 452 -56.12 29.51 -57.00
N SER A 453 -57.12 30.20 -56.44
CA SER A 453 -58.45 29.64 -56.20
C SER A 453 -59.37 29.55 -57.42
N ASP A 454 -59.21 30.45 -58.40
CA ASP A 454 -60.04 30.51 -59.61
C ASP A 454 -59.24 30.69 -60.91
N GLY A 455 -57.92 30.78 -60.82
CA GLY A 455 -57.01 30.71 -61.97
C GLY A 455 -56.87 32.00 -62.79
N PHE A 456 -57.38 33.14 -62.30
CA PHE A 456 -57.24 34.42 -62.99
C PHE A 456 -55.87 35.07 -62.75
N VAL A 457 -55.40 35.81 -63.75
CA VAL A 457 -54.11 36.54 -63.73
C VAL A 457 -54.34 38.04 -63.91
N GLY A 458 -53.99 38.82 -62.90
CA GLY A 458 -53.97 40.29 -62.94
C GLY A 458 -52.54 40.82 -63.15
N ILE A 459 -52.37 41.78 -64.05
CA ILE A 459 -51.10 42.50 -64.27
C ILE A 459 -51.38 43.99 -64.01
N GLY A 460 -50.81 44.54 -62.93
CA GLY A 460 -50.99 45.94 -62.53
C GLY A 460 -52.38 46.33 -61.98
N THR A 461 -53.31 45.38 -61.83
CA THR A 461 -54.70 45.58 -61.36
C THR A 461 -55.29 44.28 -60.78
N ASP A 462 -56.48 44.36 -60.18
CA ASP A 462 -57.25 43.22 -59.66
C ASP A 462 -57.66 42.25 -60.80
N PRO A 463 -57.54 40.92 -60.62
CA PRO A 463 -57.85 39.89 -61.62
C PRO A 463 -59.32 39.89 -62.12
N TYR A 464 -60.24 40.59 -61.46
CA TYR A 464 -61.62 40.74 -61.94
C TYR A 464 -61.83 41.94 -62.88
N SER A 465 -60.79 42.72 -63.17
CA SER A 465 -60.81 43.78 -64.18
C SER A 465 -60.36 43.25 -65.55
N GLY A 466 -60.89 43.81 -66.65
CA GLY A 466 -60.51 43.37 -68.01
C GLY A 466 -58.99 43.42 -68.22
N LEU A 467 -58.42 42.36 -68.79
CA LEU A 467 -56.98 42.17 -68.93
C LEU A 467 -56.29 43.40 -69.53
N HIS A 468 -55.58 44.15 -68.70
CA HIS A 468 -54.82 45.33 -69.13
C HIS A 468 -53.44 44.87 -69.62
N TYR A 469 -53.36 44.48 -70.89
CA TYR A 469 -52.07 44.32 -71.55
C TYR A 469 -51.78 45.59 -72.36
N GLN A 470 -50.67 46.25 -72.06
CA GLN A 470 -50.21 47.40 -72.84
C GLN A 470 -49.38 46.87 -74.02
N GLY A 471 -50.06 46.27 -74.99
CA GLY A 471 -49.47 45.76 -76.22
C GLY A 471 -50.21 46.32 -77.42
N ASP A 472 -49.46 46.89 -78.37
CA ASP A 472 -49.99 47.38 -79.65
C ASP A 472 -50.62 46.19 -80.40
N ILE A 473 -51.96 46.18 -80.54
CA ILE A 473 -52.66 45.10 -81.25
C ILE A 473 -52.41 45.30 -82.74
N LEU A 474 -51.37 44.66 -83.26
CA LEU A 474 -51.16 44.52 -84.70
C LEU A 474 -52.23 43.57 -85.25
N TYR A 475 -53.36 44.12 -85.68
CA TYR A 475 -54.37 43.38 -86.44
C TYR A 475 -53.76 42.91 -87.77
N LEU A 476 -53.37 41.64 -87.85
CA LEU A 476 -53.15 40.96 -89.12
C LEU A 476 -54.52 40.71 -89.77
N THR A 477 -54.98 41.63 -90.61
CA THR A 477 -56.16 41.43 -91.45
C THR A 477 -55.86 40.34 -92.49
N PRO A 478 -56.61 39.22 -92.53
CA PRO A 478 -56.47 38.24 -93.59
C PRO A 478 -57.06 38.79 -94.90
N ALA A 479 -56.37 38.50 -96.01
CA ALA A 479 -56.78 38.87 -97.36
C ALA A 479 -58.08 38.17 -97.81
N ALA A 480 -59.01 38.94 -98.36
CA ALA A 480 -60.08 38.53 -99.27
C ALA A 480 -60.54 39.80 -99.99
N GLY A 481 -60.70 39.94 -101.30
CA GLY A 481 -60.57 39.08 -102.47
C GLY A 481 -61.08 39.91 -103.67
N ALA A 482 -60.65 39.57 -104.88
CA ALA A 482 -61.28 39.84 -106.18
C ALA A 482 -61.93 41.22 -106.47
N GLU A 483 -61.35 41.94 -107.43
CA GLU A 483 -62.11 42.63 -108.49
C GLU A 483 -61.29 42.51 -109.79
N SER A 484 -62.01 42.50 -110.92
CA SER A 484 -61.60 42.19 -112.30
C SER A 484 -60.39 42.94 -112.86
#